data_AF-A0A3M1L011-F1
#
_entry.id   AF-A0A3M1L011-F1
#
_cell.length_a   1.000
_cell.length_b   1.000
_cell.length_c   1.000
_cell.angle_alpha   90.00
_cell.angle_beta   90.00
_cell.angle_gamma   90.00
#
_symmetry.space_group_name_H-M   'P 1'
#
loop_
_entity.id
_entity.type
_entity.pdbx_description
1 polymer ?
#
loop_
_entity_poly.entity_id
_entity_poly.type
_entity_poly.pdbx_seq_one_letter_code
_entity_poly.pdbx_strand_id
1 'polypeptide(L)'
;LENAFPGAQLLHLDLNRHTRSHLLRAALEGVAFAFAQGMEILQELGLDLSTLRAGNDNLFRSRIFSETIASLLGCRIELLDTTGAVGAARAAGLGAGLYDSLRTGGRPQPIRVYEPAPSPNTLREAFLRWREDLQHILARLPA
;
A
#
# COMPACT_ATOMS: atom_id res chain seq x y z
N LEU A 1 -15.20 -10.00 -0.58
CA LEU A 1 -15.07 -9.68 -2.02
C LEU A 1 -15.48 -10.83 -2.94
N GLU A 2 -15.66 -12.07 -2.49
CA GLU A 2 -16.19 -13.22 -3.29
C GLU A 2 -15.61 -13.37 -4.72
N ASN A 3 -14.42 -12.81 -4.97
CA ASN A 3 -13.78 -12.71 -6.29
C ASN A 3 -14.64 -12.09 -7.41
N ALA A 4 -15.61 -11.24 -7.06
CA ALA A 4 -16.42 -10.53 -8.04
C ALA A 4 -15.60 -9.46 -8.78
N PHE A 5 -15.83 -9.30 -10.09
CA PHE A 5 -15.15 -8.31 -10.93
C PHE A 5 -16.12 -7.16 -11.32
N PRO A 6 -16.21 -6.09 -10.52
CA PRO A 6 -17.08 -4.95 -10.83
C PRO A 6 -16.58 -4.04 -11.97
N GLY A 7 -15.41 -4.33 -12.53
CA GLY A 7 -14.73 -3.45 -13.48
C GLY A 7 -14.11 -2.21 -12.83
N ALA A 8 -13.47 -1.39 -13.66
CA ALA A 8 -12.90 -0.11 -13.23
C ALA A 8 -13.95 1.01 -13.34
N GLN A 9 -13.97 1.92 -12.36
CA GLN A 9 -14.90 3.04 -12.32
C GLN A 9 -14.19 4.35 -11.96
N LEU A 10 -14.64 5.45 -12.55
CA LEU A 10 -14.28 6.81 -12.17
C LEU A 10 -15.53 7.48 -11.62
N LEU A 11 -15.53 7.77 -10.32
CA LEU A 11 -16.67 8.32 -9.60
C LEU A 11 -16.43 9.80 -9.28
N HIS A 12 -17.52 10.55 -9.09
CA HIS A 12 -17.50 11.95 -8.62
C HIS A 12 -16.69 12.93 -9.50
N LEU A 13 -16.56 12.62 -10.79
CA LEU A 13 -15.81 13.44 -11.73
C LEU A 13 -16.55 14.73 -12.10
N ASP A 14 -16.06 15.87 -11.61
CA ASP A 14 -16.41 17.20 -12.13
C ASP A 14 -15.57 17.59 -13.36
N LEU A 15 -16.20 17.68 -14.53
CA LEU A 15 -15.55 17.99 -15.81
C LEU A 15 -15.08 19.45 -15.95
N ASN A 16 -15.57 20.36 -15.10
CA ASN A 16 -15.14 21.77 -15.12
C ASN A 16 -13.95 22.02 -14.19
N ARG A 17 -13.76 21.15 -13.18
CA ARG A 17 -12.74 21.34 -12.13
C ARG A 17 -11.59 20.34 -12.23
N HIS A 18 -11.90 19.09 -12.56
CA HIS A 18 -10.90 18.04 -12.59
C HIS A 18 -10.18 17.98 -13.92
N THR A 19 -8.93 17.58 -13.82
CA THR A 19 -7.98 17.48 -14.93
C THR A 19 -7.32 16.11 -14.89
N ARG A 20 -6.49 15.83 -15.90
CA ARG A 20 -5.71 14.58 -15.95
C ARG A 20 -4.89 14.32 -14.68
N SER A 21 -4.35 15.36 -14.04
CA SER A 21 -3.58 15.18 -12.79
C SER A 21 -4.45 14.67 -11.65
N HIS A 22 -5.70 15.14 -11.54
CA HIS A 22 -6.67 14.66 -10.56
C HIS A 22 -7.02 13.19 -10.80
N LEU A 23 -7.21 12.78 -12.06
CA LEU A 23 -7.48 11.39 -12.42
C LEU A 23 -6.32 10.46 -12.06
N LEU A 24 -5.08 10.85 -12.38
CA LEU A 24 -3.88 10.07 -12.04
C LEU A 24 -3.68 9.96 -10.52
N ARG A 25 -3.93 11.05 -9.79
CA ARG A 25 -3.87 11.04 -8.33
C ARG A 25 -4.95 10.12 -7.74
N ALA A 26 -6.19 10.23 -8.22
CA ALA A 26 -7.29 9.37 -7.78
C ALA A 26 -7.01 7.88 -8.06
N ALA A 27 -6.36 7.55 -9.18
CA ALA A 27 -5.93 6.18 -9.47
C ALA A 27 -4.88 5.68 -8.46
N LEU A 28 -3.85 6.48 -8.14
CA LEU A 28 -2.82 6.11 -7.16
C LEU A 28 -3.41 5.97 -5.74
N GLU A 29 -4.25 6.92 -5.33
CA GLU A 29 -4.93 6.88 -4.03
C GLU A 29 -5.92 5.72 -3.96
N GLY A 30 -6.63 5.38 -5.05
CA GLY A 30 -7.53 4.22 -5.10
C GLY A 30 -6.81 2.89 -4.87
N VAL A 31 -5.62 2.70 -5.45
CA VAL A 31 -4.78 1.52 -5.17
C VAL A 31 -4.31 1.53 -3.70
N ALA A 32 -3.94 2.69 -3.18
CA ALA A 32 -3.53 2.84 -1.77
C ALA A 32 -4.70 2.57 -0.80
N PHE A 33 -5.93 2.95 -1.14
CA PHE A 33 -7.14 2.70 -0.36
C PHE A 33 -7.47 1.21 -0.31
N ALA A 34 -7.42 0.51 -1.44
CA ALA A 34 -7.59 -0.93 -1.46
C ALA A 34 -6.53 -1.65 -0.61
N PHE A 35 -5.27 -1.20 -0.70
CA PHE A 35 -4.20 -1.70 0.15
C PHE A 35 -4.48 -1.44 1.64
N ALA A 36 -4.85 -0.20 2.00
CA ALA A 36 -5.16 0.18 3.37
C ALA A 36 -6.32 -0.65 3.95
N GLN A 37 -7.40 -0.88 3.19
CA GLN A 37 -8.49 -1.75 3.61
C GLN A 37 -8.02 -3.18 3.91
N GLY A 38 -7.16 -3.75 3.06
CA GLY A 38 -6.58 -5.07 3.31
C GLY A 38 -5.73 -5.11 4.58
N MET A 39 -4.96 -4.05 4.83
CA MET A 39 -4.14 -3.94 6.04
C MET A 39 -4.96 -3.73 7.31
N GLU A 40 -6.05 -2.95 7.27
CA GLU A 40 -7.00 -2.80 8.40
C GLU A 40 -7.54 -4.17 8.83
N ILE A 41 -7.90 -5.04 7.88
CA ILE A 41 -8.32 -6.42 8.17
C ILE A 41 -7.21 -7.22 8.86
N LEU A 42 -5.96 -7.09 8.42
CA LEU A 42 -4.83 -7.77 9.06
C LEU A 42 -4.58 -7.26 10.48
N GLN A 43 -4.81 -5.97 10.74
CA GLN A 43 -4.73 -5.41 12.11
C GLN A 43 -5.82 -5.98 13.01
N GLU A 44 -7.04 -6.15 12.51
CA GLU A 44 -8.13 -6.81 13.23
C GLU A 44 -7.79 -8.26 13.60
N LEU A 45 -6.95 -8.92 12.79
CA LEU A 45 -6.41 -10.26 13.06
C LEU A 45 -5.18 -10.27 14.00
N GLY A 46 -4.78 -9.12 14.53
CA GLY A 46 -3.71 -9.00 15.52
C GLY A 46 -2.32 -8.65 14.96
N LEU A 47 -2.22 -8.24 13.70
CA LEU A 47 -0.95 -7.77 13.13
C LEU A 47 -0.59 -6.38 13.71
N ASP A 48 0.58 -6.27 14.36
CA ASP A 48 1.16 -4.97 14.70
C ASP A 48 1.71 -4.29 13.43
N LEU A 49 1.16 -3.12 13.10
CA LEU A 49 1.57 -2.30 11.96
C LEU A 49 2.31 -1.02 12.38
N SER A 50 3.16 -1.09 13.39
CA SER A 50 4.03 0.03 13.75
C SER A 50 5.01 0.44 12.64
N THR A 51 5.57 -0.51 11.88
CA THR A 51 6.49 -0.24 10.76
C THR A 51 6.28 -1.19 9.59
N LEU A 52 6.03 -0.63 8.40
CA LEU A 52 5.96 -1.36 7.14
C LEU A 52 7.30 -1.26 6.40
N ARG A 53 7.90 -2.39 6.02
CA ARG A 53 9.12 -2.43 5.20
C ARG A 53 8.77 -2.86 3.79
N ALA A 54 9.15 -2.07 2.80
CA ALA A 54 8.93 -2.36 1.39
C ALA A 54 10.22 -2.21 0.58
N GLY A 55 10.35 -2.96 -0.51
CA GLY A 55 11.41 -2.72 -1.49
C GLY A 55 11.16 -1.41 -2.23
N ASN A 56 12.22 -0.70 -2.61
CA ASN A 56 12.14 0.52 -3.41
C ASN A 56 11.81 0.24 -4.89
N ASP A 57 10.66 -0.39 -5.13
CA ASP A 57 10.23 -0.84 -6.46
C ASP A 57 8.75 -0.53 -6.70
N ASN A 58 8.34 -0.53 -7.98
CA ASN A 58 6.96 -0.33 -8.42
C ASN A 58 6.28 0.89 -7.77
N LEU A 59 5.08 0.69 -7.20
CA LEU A 59 4.25 1.75 -6.60
C LEU A 59 4.88 2.38 -5.36
N PHE A 60 5.78 1.69 -4.66
CA PHE A 60 6.50 2.29 -3.52
C PHE A 60 7.54 3.33 -3.96
N ARG A 61 7.83 3.45 -5.26
CA ARG A 61 8.58 4.61 -5.80
C ARG A 61 7.73 5.88 -5.87
N SER A 62 6.40 5.75 -5.84
CA SER A 62 5.47 6.88 -5.81
C SER A 62 5.35 7.42 -4.39
N ARG A 63 5.80 8.67 -4.22
CA ARG A 63 5.66 9.42 -2.97
C ARG A 63 4.21 9.48 -2.50
N ILE A 64 3.28 9.78 -3.40
CA ILE A 64 1.84 9.88 -3.09
C ILE A 64 1.34 8.56 -2.51
N PHE A 65 1.66 7.44 -3.15
CA PHE A 65 1.22 6.11 -2.70
C PHE A 65 1.74 5.79 -1.29
N SER A 66 3.04 5.99 -1.04
CA SER A 66 3.64 5.71 0.26
C SER A 66 3.12 6.64 1.36
N GLU A 67 3.00 7.95 1.10
CA GLU A 67 2.46 8.91 2.06
C GLU A 67 1.00 8.63 2.40
N THR A 68 0.19 8.24 1.40
CA THR A 68 -1.21 7.87 1.61
C THR A 68 -1.33 6.65 2.54
N ILE A 69 -0.57 5.58 2.29
CA ILE A 69 -0.60 4.38 3.14
C ILE A 69 -0.12 4.69 4.56
N ALA A 70 1.02 5.37 4.69
CA ALA A 70 1.60 5.73 5.98
C ALA A 70 0.59 6.55 6.83
N SER A 71 -0.07 7.51 6.19
CA SER A 71 -1.03 8.40 6.84
C SER A 71 -2.34 7.69 7.21
N LEU A 72 -2.85 6.80 6.34
CA LEU A 72 -4.09 6.06 6.63
C LEU A 72 -3.91 5.04 7.74
N LEU A 73 -2.83 4.26 7.66
CA LEU A 73 -2.55 3.18 8.62
C LEU A 73 -1.88 3.66 9.90
N GLY A 74 -1.44 4.92 9.94
CA GLY A 74 -0.70 5.46 11.09
C GLY A 74 0.65 4.78 11.29
N CYS A 75 1.26 4.27 10.23
CA CYS A 75 2.50 3.49 10.29
C CYS A 75 3.67 4.19 9.60
N ARG A 76 4.88 3.90 10.09
CA ARG A 76 6.13 4.29 9.42
C ARG A 76 6.39 3.36 8.25
N ILE A 77 6.66 3.89 7.06
CA ILE A 77 7.09 3.09 5.91
C ILE A 77 8.60 3.25 5.69
N GLU A 78 9.32 2.14 5.70
CA GLU A 78 10.75 2.06 5.42
C GLU A 78 10.98 1.42 4.04
N LEU A 79 11.51 2.21 3.11
CA LEU A 79 11.94 1.70 1.81
C LEU A 79 13.37 1.18 1.90
N LEU A 80 13.54 -0.08 1.53
CA LEU A 80 14.83 -0.78 1.52
C LEU A 80 15.31 -0.93 0.07
N ASP A 81 16.62 -0.80 -0.13
CA ASP A 81 17.25 -1.15 -1.41
C ASP A 81 17.46 -2.67 -1.48
N THR A 82 16.37 -3.39 -1.72
CA THR A 82 16.34 -4.84 -1.80
C THR A 82 15.22 -5.30 -2.71
N THR A 83 15.34 -6.52 -3.23
CA THR A 83 14.32 -7.15 -4.07
C THR A 83 14.07 -8.58 -3.60
N GLY A 84 13.01 -9.20 -4.12
CA GLY A 84 12.77 -10.63 -3.91
C GLY A 84 13.94 -11.50 -4.37
N ALA A 85 14.66 -11.09 -5.42
CA ALA A 85 15.83 -11.81 -5.92
C ALA A 85 16.99 -11.82 -4.92
N VAL A 86 17.23 -10.70 -4.22
CA VAL A 86 18.25 -10.65 -3.15
C VAL A 86 17.88 -11.59 -2.01
N GLY A 87 16.59 -11.64 -1.63
CA GLY A 87 16.08 -12.58 -0.63
C GLY A 87 16.28 -14.04 -1.06
N ALA A 88 15.95 -14.37 -2.30
CA ALA A 88 16.12 -15.72 -2.86
C ALA A 88 17.60 -16.14 -2.92
N ALA A 89 18.49 -15.26 -3.37
CA ALA A 89 19.93 -15.52 -3.38
C ALA A 89 20.45 -15.77 -1.95
N ARG A 90 19.97 -15.00 -0.96
CA ARG A 90 20.30 -15.20 0.45
C ARG A 90 19.78 -16.53 1.01
N ALA A 91 18.61 -16.98 0.59
CA ALA A 91 18.12 -18.31 0.96
C ALA A 91 18.95 -19.43 0.33
N ALA A 92 19.30 -19.29 -0.95
CA ALA A 92 20.09 -20.27 -1.69
C ALA A 92 21.50 -20.44 -1.13
N GLY A 93 22.20 -19.34 -0.81
CA GLY A 93 23.55 -19.43 -0.25
C GLY A 93 23.58 -20.05 1.16
N LEU A 94 22.52 -19.88 1.98
CA LEU A 94 22.39 -20.61 3.24
C LEU A 94 22.21 -22.11 2.99
N GLY A 95 21.32 -22.47 2.06
CA GLY A 95 21.11 -23.86 1.67
C GLY A 95 22.35 -24.52 1.06
N ALA A 96 23.21 -23.74 0.41
CA ALA A 96 24.49 -24.19 -0.13
C ALA A 96 25.65 -24.18 0.89
N GLY A 97 25.40 -23.79 2.15
CA GLY A 97 26.42 -23.77 3.20
C GLY A 97 27.45 -22.64 3.08
N LEU A 98 27.16 -21.58 2.32
CA LEU A 98 28.07 -20.44 2.14
C LEU A 98 28.12 -19.53 3.38
N TYR A 99 27.13 -19.62 4.27
CA TYR A 99 27.08 -18.90 5.54
C TYR A 99 26.11 -19.56 6.51
N ASP A 100 26.31 -19.33 7.81
CA ASP A 100 25.59 -20.02 8.90
C ASP A 100 24.20 -19.44 9.21
N SER A 101 23.86 -18.25 8.67
CA SER A 101 22.57 -17.62 8.95
C SER A 101 22.12 -16.64 7.86
N LEU A 102 20.79 -16.44 7.73
CA LEU A 102 20.23 -15.39 6.87
C LEU A 102 20.56 -13.96 7.33
N ARG A 103 21.10 -13.81 8.54
CA ARG A 103 21.49 -12.50 9.11
C ARG A 103 22.91 -12.09 8.74
N THR A 104 23.66 -12.97 8.08
CA THR A 104 25.00 -12.67 7.57
C THR A 104 24.92 -11.48 6.61
N GLY A 105 25.63 -10.39 6.92
CA GLY A 105 25.56 -9.12 6.18
C GLY A 105 24.65 -8.05 6.80
N GLY A 106 23.99 -8.32 7.94
CA GLY A 106 23.24 -7.33 8.70
C GLY A 106 21.85 -6.99 8.14
N ARG A 107 21.11 -6.15 8.88
CA ARG A 107 19.83 -5.62 8.41
C ARG A 107 20.07 -4.45 7.43
N PRO A 108 19.45 -4.46 6.24
CA PRO A 108 19.55 -3.34 5.32
C PRO A 108 18.98 -2.08 5.98
N GLN A 109 19.70 -0.96 5.82
CA GLN A 109 19.23 0.34 6.27
C GLN A 109 18.19 0.89 5.28
N PRO A 110 17.16 1.61 5.76
CA PRO A 110 16.21 2.25 4.88
C PRO A 110 16.88 3.37 4.10
N ILE A 111 16.66 3.37 2.78
CA ILE A 111 17.11 4.46 1.90
C ILE A 111 16.12 5.63 1.89
N ARG A 112 14.88 5.38 2.32
CA ARG A 112 13.83 6.39 2.48
C ARG A 112 12.84 5.96 3.53
N VAL A 113 12.28 6.95 4.22
CA VAL A 113 11.26 6.76 5.25
C VAL A 113 10.09 7.71 4.97
N TYR A 114 8.87 7.21 5.12
CA TYR A 114 7.64 8.00 5.14
C TYR A 114 6.98 7.86 6.50
N GLU A 115 6.69 8.99 7.13
CA GLU A 115 5.99 9.06 8.41
C GLU A 115 4.51 9.41 8.19
N PRO A 116 3.61 9.00 9.11
CA PRO A 116 2.21 9.41 9.06
C PRO A 116 2.06 10.94 9.09
N ALA A 117 1.20 11.49 8.24
CA ALA A 117 0.91 12.92 8.27
C ALA A 117 0.21 13.30 9.59
N PRO A 118 0.51 14.49 10.15
CA PRO A 118 -0.03 14.91 11.46
C PRO A 118 -1.55 15.19 11.47
N SER A 119 -2.17 15.40 10.30
CA SER A 119 -3.62 15.61 10.18
C SER A 119 -4.17 14.97 8.90
N PRO A 120 -4.44 13.65 8.91
CA PRO A 120 -4.89 12.93 7.73
C PRO A 120 -6.41 13.01 7.53
N ASN A 121 -7.13 13.93 8.19
CA ASN A 121 -8.61 13.91 8.25
C ASN A 121 -9.27 13.90 6.87
N THR A 122 -8.82 14.76 5.95
CA THR A 122 -9.35 14.80 4.57
C THR A 122 -9.06 13.50 3.80
N LEU A 123 -7.90 12.88 4.03
CA LEU A 123 -7.54 11.61 3.39
C LEU A 123 -8.36 10.44 3.97
N ARG A 124 -8.58 10.45 5.29
CA ARG A 124 -9.42 9.48 5.98
C ARG A 124 -10.87 9.59 5.51
N GLU A 125 -11.40 10.80 5.36
CA GLU A 125 -12.73 11.04 4.79
C GLU A 125 -12.83 10.52 3.35
N ALA A 126 -11.82 10.77 2.51
CA ALA A 126 -11.77 10.25 1.14
C ALA A 126 -11.75 8.71 1.11
N PHE A 127 -10.99 8.08 2.00
CA PHE A 127 -10.96 6.62 2.15
C PHE A 127 -12.32 6.04 2.58
N LEU A 128 -13.00 6.67 3.54
CA LEU A 128 -14.33 6.25 3.97
C LEU A 128 -15.38 6.37 2.85
N ARG A 129 -15.36 7.46 2.09
CA ARG A 129 -16.22 7.62 0.90
C ARG A 129 -15.94 6.54 -0.14
N TRP A 130 -14.67 6.26 -0.41
CA TRP A 130 -14.28 5.19 -1.33
C TRP A 130 -14.80 3.81 -0.88
N ARG A 131 -14.77 3.51 0.44
CA ARG A 131 -15.33 2.27 0.99
C ARG A 131 -16.84 2.17 0.80
N GLU A 132 -17.56 3.26 1.03
CA GLU A 132 -19.01 3.35 0.82
C GLU A 132 -19.38 3.13 -0.66
N ASP A 133 -18.68 3.82 -1.57
CA ASP A 133 -18.85 3.64 -3.02
C ASP A 133 -18.61 2.18 -3.44
N LEU A 134 -17.56 1.55 -2.93
CA LEU A 134 -17.26 0.13 -3.20
C LEU A 134 -18.39 -0.79 -2.73
N GLN A 135 -18.94 -0.56 -1.53
CA GLN A 135 -20.07 -1.34 -1.02
C GLN A 135 -21.31 -1.20 -1.91
N HIS A 136 -21.62 0.02 -2.37
CA HIS A 136 -22.73 0.25 -3.29
C HIS A 136 -22.54 -0.44 -4.64
N ILE A 137 -21.31 -0.46 -5.16
CA ILE A 137 -20.99 -1.17 -6.40
C ILE A 137 -21.20 -2.66 -6.24
N LEU A 138 -20.65 -3.25 -5.17
CA LEU A 138 -20.76 -4.69 -4.91
C LEU A 138 -22.22 -5.12 -4.69
N ALA A 139 -23.02 -4.30 -4.01
CA ALA A 139 -24.45 -4.59 -3.78
C ALA A 139 -25.29 -4.60 -5.07
N ARG A 140 -24.80 -4.03 -6.18
CA ARG A 140 -25.49 -4.00 -7.48
C ARG A 140 -25.08 -5.15 -8.40
N LEU A 141 -24.07 -5.94 -8.04
CA LEU A 141 -23.66 -7.06 -8.85
C LEU A 141 -24.71 -8.19 -8.75
N PRO A 142 -25.09 -8.80 -9.87
CA PRO A 142 -25.90 -10.02 -9.84
C PRO A 142 -25.13 -11.12 -9.10
N ALA A 143 -25.86 -11.91 -8.32
CA ALA A 143 -25.34 -13.09 -7.62
C ALA A 143 -24.83 -14.16 -8.60
#